data_AF-A0A840V9Z2-F1
#
_entry.id   AF-A0A840V9Z2-F1
#
_cell.length_a   1.000
_cell.length_b   1.000
_cell.length_c   1.000
_cell.angle_alpha   90.00
_cell.angle_beta   90.00
_cell.angle_gamma   90.00
#
_symmetry.space_group_name_H-M   'P 1'
#
loop_
_entity.id
_entity.type
_entity.pdbx_description
1 polymer ?
#
loop_
_entity_poly.entity_id
_entity_poly.type
_entity_poly.pdbx_seq_one_letter_code
_entity_poly.pdbx_strand_id
1 'polypeptide(L)'
;MTRNATLQSTLIKLAFLNQAGAHPTEIVGLTECGDFLLAKQPQAKVIDQRQFERLREAAINAMRGVEVRRVRLGRVVVALWVDGTSFLMSDLHRGNIMLDHDENPTVIDALVGSVSERHVRNLPLIQNAFDHAQALRFGRKYEDPSVLRLPPDEEL
;
A
#
# COMPACT_ATOMS: atom_id res chain seq x y z
N MET A 1 -15.75 -8.09 18.27
CA MET A 1 -14.83 -7.34 19.15
C MET A 1 -13.80 -6.64 18.27
N THR A 2 -13.91 -5.33 18.12
CA THR A 2 -12.95 -4.49 17.41
C THR A 2 -11.71 -4.37 18.30
N ARG A 3 -10.56 -4.93 17.89
CA ARG A 3 -9.29 -4.69 18.59
C ARG A 3 -8.80 -3.29 18.21
N ASN A 4 -8.61 -2.43 19.21
CA ASN A 4 -7.99 -1.12 19.03
C ASN A 4 -6.53 -1.30 18.56
N ALA A 5 -6.02 -0.33 17.79
CA ALA A 5 -4.61 -0.29 17.44
C ALA A 5 -3.76 -0.17 18.72
N THR A 6 -2.73 -1.02 18.84
CA THR A 6 -1.74 -0.92 19.91
C THR A 6 -0.62 0.01 19.47
N LEU A 7 0.08 0.66 20.42
CA LEU A 7 1.26 1.48 20.13
C LEU A 7 2.27 0.74 19.24
N GLN A 8 2.51 -0.55 19.50
CA GLN A 8 3.38 -1.39 18.69
C GLN A 8 2.87 -1.51 17.24
N SER A 9 1.58 -1.76 17.03
CA SER A 9 1.01 -1.86 15.68
C SER A 9 1.09 -0.54 14.91
N THR A 10 0.92 0.60 15.61
CA THR A 10 1.07 1.94 15.05
C THR A 10 2.50 2.22 14.61
N LEU A 11 3.48 1.93 15.47
CA LEU A 11 4.91 2.12 15.14
C LEU A 11 5.35 1.25 13.96
N ILE A 12 4.88 -0.01 13.89
CA ILE A 12 5.17 -0.90 12.74
C ILE A 12 4.58 -0.32 11.45
N LYS A 13 3.33 0.15 11.48
CA LYS A 13 2.68 0.79 10.33
C LYS A 13 3.46 2.01 9.86
N LEU A 14 3.85 2.90 10.78
CA LEU A 14 4.60 4.12 10.46
C LEU A 14 5.96 3.81 9.84
N ALA A 15 6.72 2.89 10.44
CA ALA A 15 8.02 2.48 9.93
C ALA A 15 7.88 1.88 8.52
N PHE A 16 6.93 0.96 8.35
CA PHE A 16 6.66 0.32 7.08
C PHE A 16 6.27 1.33 5.99
N LEU A 17 5.29 2.20 6.25
CA LEU A 17 4.84 3.18 5.27
C LEU A 17 5.98 4.10 4.85
N ASN A 18 6.75 4.60 5.82
CA ASN A 18 7.90 5.45 5.55
C ASN A 18 8.97 4.73 4.70
N GLN A 19 9.32 3.49 5.04
CA GLN A 19 10.26 2.67 4.25
C GLN A 19 9.74 2.34 2.85
N ALA A 20 8.42 2.17 2.72
CA ALA A 20 7.78 1.96 1.44
C ALA A 20 7.80 3.22 0.56
N GLY A 21 8.04 4.41 1.11
CA GLY A 21 8.05 5.69 0.39
C GLY A 21 6.76 6.51 0.53
N ALA A 22 5.91 6.16 1.49
CA ALA A 22 4.73 6.94 1.87
C ALA A 22 5.09 8.07 2.85
N HIS A 23 4.16 9.01 3.02
CA HIS A 23 4.28 10.14 3.94
C HIS A 23 3.21 10.06 5.04
N PRO A 24 3.35 9.13 6.00
CA PRO A 24 2.27 8.84 6.94
C PRO A 24 1.92 10.06 7.82
N THR A 25 0.61 10.30 7.98
CA THR A 25 0.03 11.27 8.91
C THR A 25 -0.60 10.53 10.10
N GLU A 26 -0.05 10.67 11.32
CA GLU A 26 -0.62 10.00 12.51
C GLU A 26 -0.37 10.75 13.81
N ILE A 27 -1.15 10.39 14.84
CA ILE A 27 -0.90 10.70 16.25
C ILE A 27 0.34 9.91 16.68
N VAL A 28 1.42 10.62 16.99
CA VAL A 28 2.72 10.05 17.39
C VAL A 28 2.92 10.04 18.91
N GLY A 29 2.02 10.66 19.68
CA GLY A 29 2.06 10.57 21.15
C GLY A 29 0.98 11.39 21.85
N LEU A 30 0.81 11.08 23.13
CA LEU A 30 0.11 11.92 24.11
C LEU A 30 1.16 12.36 25.14
N THR A 31 1.12 13.62 25.57
CA THR A 31 1.95 14.05 26.71
C THR A 31 1.58 13.28 27.97
N GLU A 32 2.51 13.10 28.90
CA GLU A 32 2.27 12.34 30.15
C GLU A 32 1.08 12.85 30.97
N CYS A 33 0.77 14.15 30.88
CA CYS A 33 -0.38 14.77 31.53
C CYS A 33 -1.71 14.59 30.76
N GLY A 34 -1.67 14.09 29.52
CA GLY A 34 -2.84 13.96 28.63
C GLY A 34 -3.31 15.25 27.95
N ASP A 35 -2.66 16.38 28.22
CA ASP A 35 -3.10 17.70 27.75
C ASP A 35 -2.82 17.98 26.28
N PHE A 36 -1.82 17.30 25.69
CA PHE A 36 -1.43 17.52 24.30
C PHE A 36 -1.33 16.22 23.49
N LEU A 37 -1.82 16.33 22.25
CA LEU A 37 -1.70 15.33 21.20
C LEU A 37 -0.55 15.74 20.28
N LEU A 38 0.48 14.91 20.18
CA LEU A 38 1.52 15.10 19.17
C LEU A 38 1.07 14.38 17.91
N ALA A 39 0.87 15.12 16.82
CA ALA A 39 0.58 14.57 15.51
C ALA A 39 1.70 14.93 14.53
N LYS A 40 2.10 13.96 13.71
CA LYS A 40 2.95 14.22 12.54
C LYS A 40 2.03 14.33 11.35
N GLN A 41 1.97 15.51 10.74
CA GLN A 41 1.36 15.70 9.42
C GLN A 41 2.45 16.23 8.49
N PRO A 42 2.89 15.46 7.48
CA PRO A 42 3.74 16.00 6.43
C PRO A 42 2.98 17.12 5.70
N GLN A 43 3.71 18.13 5.21
CA GLN A 43 3.11 19.12 4.33
C GLN A 43 2.61 18.42 3.07
N ALA A 44 1.30 18.23 2.99
CA ALA A 44 0.66 17.50 1.93
C ALA A 44 -0.56 18.27 1.41
N LYS A 45 -0.60 18.53 0.10
CA LYS A 45 -1.68 19.26 -0.56
C LYS A 45 -2.78 18.28 -0.99
N VAL A 46 -4.03 18.66 -0.75
CA VAL A 46 -5.20 17.89 -1.23
C VAL A 46 -5.24 17.91 -2.75
N ILE A 47 -5.60 16.77 -3.33
CA ILE A 47 -5.68 16.56 -4.78
C ILE A 47 -7.09 16.82 -5.33
N ASP A 48 -7.16 17.28 -6.59
CA ASP A 48 -8.44 17.39 -7.32
C ASP A 48 -9.03 16.00 -7.60
N GLN A 49 -10.34 15.87 -7.42
CA GLN A 49 -11.08 14.63 -7.68
C GLN A 49 -10.86 14.09 -9.11
N ARG A 50 -10.74 14.97 -10.10
CA ARG A 50 -10.53 14.59 -11.50
C ARG A 50 -9.17 13.93 -11.72
N GLN A 51 -8.21 14.17 -10.83
CA GLN A 51 -6.85 13.64 -10.92
C GLN A 51 -6.64 12.40 -10.04
N PHE A 52 -7.58 12.09 -9.14
CA PHE A 52 -7.39 11.10 -8.08
C PHE A 52 -6.90 9.74 -8.58
N GLU A 53 -7.56 9.14 -9.56
CA GLU A 53 -7.21 7.79 -10.04
C GLU A 53 -5.77 7.73 -10.58
N ARG A 54 -5.38 8.73 -11.38
CA ARG A 54 -4.01 8.86 -11.93
C ARG A 54 -2.97 9.06 -10.82
N LEU A 55 -3.27 9.91 -9.83
CA LEU A 55 -2.34 10.22 -8.75
C LEU A 55 -2.23 9.05 -7.75
N ARG A 56 -3.31 8.29 -7.54
CA ARG A 56 -3.28 7.05 -6.75
C ARG A 56 -2.36 6.02 -7.40
N GLU A 57 -2.48 5.82 -8.70
CA GLU A 57 -1.59 4.92 -9.45
C GLU A 57 -0.12 5.37 -9.35
N ALA A 58 0.14 6.67 -9.53
CA ALA A 58 1.49 7.22 -9.38
C ALA A 58 2.06 7.01 -7.96
N ALA A 59 1.25 7.22 -6.91
CA ALA A 59 1.66 6.98 -5.52
C ALA A 59 1.95 5.49 -5.26
N ILE A 60 1.12 4.58 -5.77
CA ILE A 60 1.35 3.13 -5.70
C ILE A 60 2.67 2.75 -6.38
N ASN A 61 2.92 3.29 -7.57
CA ASN A 61 4.14 3.04 -8.34
C ASN A 61 5.39 3.57 -7.63
N ALA A 62 5.31 4.75 -7.00
CA ALA A 62 6.39 5.31 -6.19
C ALA A 62 6.75 4.38 -5.02
N MET A 63 5.75 3.73 -4.42
CA MET A 63 5.94 2.73 -3.36
C MET A 63 6.40 1.35 -3.87
N ARG A 64 6.60 1.19 -5.18
CA ARG A 64 6.84 -0.12 -5.83
C ARG A 64 5.73 -1.14 -5.51
N GLY A 65 4.50 -0.65 -5.35
CA GLY A 65 3.34 -1.48 -5.12
C GLY A 65 2.78 -2.09 -6.39
N VAL A 66 2.20 -3.27 -6.25
CA VAL A 66 1.53 -3.98 -7.35
C VAL A 66 0.07 -4.16 -6.97
N GLU A 67 -0.83 -3.57 -7.74
CA GLU A 67 -2.26 -3.79 -7.53
C GLU A 67 -2.61 -5.26 -7.77
N VAL A 68 -3.31 -5.89 -6.82
CA VAL A 68 -3.77 -7.27 -6.92
C VAL A 68 -5.01 -7.31 -7.82
N ARG A 69 -4.77 -7.34 -9.13
CA ARG A 69 -5.83 -7.34 -10.15
C ARG A 69 -6.67 -8.63 -10.09
N ARG A 70 -7.94 -8.53 -10.52
CA ARG A 70 -8.93 -9.63 -10.66
C ARG A 70 -9.52 -10.21 -9.37
N VAL A 71 -9.15 -9.74 -8.18
CA VAL A 71 -9.87 -10.10 -6.96
C VAL A 71 -11.03 -9.12 -6.78
N ARG A 72 -12.29 -9.61 -6.78
CA ARG A 72 -13.47 -8.78 -6.53
C ARG A 72 -13.55 -8.39 -5.04
N LEU A 73 -12.61 -7.58 -4.56
CA LEU A 73 -12.57 -7.13 -3.17
C LEU A 73 -13.32 -5.81 -2.94
N GLY A 74 -13.90 -5.22 -3.99
CA GLY A 74 -14.66 -3.96 -3.92
C GLY A 74 -13.83 -2.72 -3.57
N ARG A 75 -12.51 -2.88 -3.45
CA ARG A 75 -11.53 -1.84 -3.12
C ARG A 75 -10.18 -2.19 -3.73
N VAL A 76 -9.37 -1.16 -3.97
CA VAL A 76 -7.98 -1.34 -4.40
C VAL A 76 -7.19 -2.02 -3.28
N VAL A 77 -6.53 -3.10 -3.65
CA VAL A 77 -5.61 -3.85 -2.78
C VAL A 77 -4.27 -3.94 -3.47
N VAL A 78 -3.21 -3.58 -2.76
CA VAL A 78 -1.86 -3.44 -3.29
C VAL A 78 -0.95 -4.40 -2.53
N ALA A 79 -0.20 -5.21 -3.25
CA ALA A 79 0.90 -6.00 -2.73
C ALA A 79 2.17 -5.14 -2.66
N LEU A 80 2.84 -5.21 -1.52
CA LEU A 80 4.10 -4.53 -1.24
C LEU A 80 5.12 -5.54 -0.72
N TRP A 81 6.39 -5.30 -1.06
CA TRP A 81 7.54 -6.00 -0.51
C TRP A 81 8.48 -4.99 0.13
N VAL A 82 8.71 -5.08 1.44
CA VAL A 82 9.58 -4.17 2.20
C VAL A 82 10.37 -5.00 3.19
N ASP A 83 11.70 -4.80 3.22
CA ASP A 83 12.62 -5.45 4.15
C ASP A 83 12.42 -6.96 4.32
N GLY A 84 12.27 -7.67 3.19
CA GLY A 84 12.13 -9.12 3.18
C GLY A 84 10.73 -9.64 3.52
N THR A 85 9.74 -8.76 3.67
CA THR A 85 8.39 -9.10 4.14
C THR A 85 7.30 -8.64 3.16
N SER A 86 6.30 -9.50 2.98
CA SER A 86 5.12 -9.24 2.16
C SER A 86 3.98 -8.57 2.94
N PHE A 87 3.44 -7.49 2.39
CA PHE A 87 2.33 -6.74 2.98
C PHE A 87 1.23 -6.46 1.97
N LEU A 88 -0.02 -6.61 2.39
CA LEU A 88 -1.14 -6.02 1.67
C LEU A 88 -1.44 -4.64 2.22
N MET A 89 -1.67 -3.72 1.31
CA MET A 89 -2.12 -2.36 1.58
C MET A 89 -3.50 -2.15 0.93
N SER A 90 -4.39 -1.46 1.61
CA SER A 90 -5.71 -1.09 1.10
C SER A 90 -6.15 0.26 1.66
N ASP A 91 -7.39 0.66 1.39
CA ASP A 91 -7.96 1.93 1.84
C ASP A 91 -7.30 3.18 1.23
N LEU A 92 -6.87 3.06 -0.03
CA LEU A 92 -6.31 4.15 -0.81
C LEU A 92 -7.41 5.03 -1.42
N HIS A 93 -8.27 5.61 -0.57
CA HIS A 93 -9.31 6.55 -0.99
C HIS A 93 -8.77 7.98 -1.12
N ARG A 94 -9.57 8.90 -1.68
CA ARG A 94 -9.15 10.29 -1.97
C ARG A 94 -8.54 11.05 -0.77
N GLY A 95 -9.03 10.79 0.45
CA GLY A 95 -8.51 11.44 1.65
C GLY A 95 -7.10 10.98 2.05
N ASN A 96 -6.63 9.87 1.47
CA ASN A 96 -5.41 9.18 1.85
C ASN A 96 -4.30 9.34 0.80
N ILE A 97 -4.58 10.01 -0.31
CA ILE A 97 -3.61 10.36 -1.35
C ILE A 97 -3.51 11.88 -1.39
N MET A 98 -2.29 12.39 -1.32
CA MET A 98 -1.99 13.83 -1.36
C MET A 98 -0.75 14.10 -2.22
N LEU A 99 -0.45 15.36 -2.48
CA LEU A 99 0.84 15.76 -3.05
C LEU A 99 1.78 16.17 -1.93
N ASP A 100 3.03 15.73 -1.95
CA ASP A 100 4.04 16.20 -0.99
C ASP A 100 4.55 17.61 -1.32
N HIS A 101 5.59 18.06 -0.60
CA HIS A 101 6.20 19.36 -0.79
C HIS A 101 6.75 19.58 -2.20
N ASP A 102 7.23 18.51 -2.85
CA ASP A 102 7.80 18.50 -4.19
C ASP A 102 6.73 18.21 -5.27
N GLU A 103 5.46 18.25 -4.89
CA GLU A 103 4.30 17.98 -5.73
C GLU A 103 4.19 16.52 -6.24
N ASN A 104 4.87 15.59 -5.58
CA ASN A 104 4.75 14.16 -5.91
C ASN A 104 3.54 13.53 -5.22
N PRO A 105 2.79 12.66 -5.91
CA PRO A 105 1.71 11.90 -5.30
C PRO A 105 2.23 10.95 -4.23
N THR A 106 1.66 11.02 -3.04
CA THR A 106 2.06 10.20 -1.90
C THR A 106 0.85 9.64 -1.15
N VAL A 107 1.03 8.46 -0.58
CA VAL A 107 0.08 7.86 0.37
C VAL A 107 0.34 8.46 1.75
N ILE A 108 -0.68 9.02 2.39
CA ILE A 108 -0.55 9.59 3.74
C ILE A 108 -1.20 8.73 4.83
N ASP A 109 -2.11 7.83 4.45
CA ASP A 109 -2.72 6.84 5.33
C ASP A 109 -3.15 5.62 4.52
N ALA A 110 -3.14 4.45 5.14
CA ALA A 110 -3.58 3.21 4.53
C ALA A 110 -3.81 2.12 5.59
N LEU A 111 -4.64 1.14 5.27
CA LEU A 111 -4.70 -0.11 6.03
C LEU A 111 -3.64 -1.06 5.51
N VAL A 112 -2.70 -1.45 6.38
CA VAL A 112 -1.61 -2.37 6.04
C VAL A 112 -1.67 -3.62 6.92
N GLY A 113 -1.46 -4.78 6.32
CA GLY A 113 -1.33 -6.05 7.05
C GLY A 113 -0.35 -7.00 6.39
N SER A 114 0.50 -7.63 7.21
CA SER A 114 1.30 -8.76 6.76
C SER A 114 0.40 -9.95 6.42
N VAL A 115 0.71 -10.67 5.36
CA VAL A 115 0.01 -11.90 5.01
C VAL A 115 0.87 -13.09 5.39
N SER A 116 0.33 -14.03 6.17
CA SER A 116 1.08 -15.24 6.51
C SER A 116 1.28 -16.12 5.28
N GLU A 117 2.42 -16.82 5.21
CA GLU A 117 2.76 -17.70 4.08
C GLU A 117 1.64 -18.70 3.74
N ARG A 118 0.95 -19.22 4.77
CA ARG A 118 -0.18 -20.14 4.59
C ARG A 118 -1.30 -19.52 3.76
N HIS A 119 -1.62 -18.24 3.96
CA HIS A 119 -2.65 -17.55 3.19
C HIS A 119 -2.17 -17.18 1.79
N VAL A 120 -0.88 -16.85 1.62
CA VAL A 120 -0.32 -16.54 0.30
C VAL A 120 -0.35 -17.78 -0.61
N ARG A 121 0.06 -18.95 -0.11
CA ARG A 121 0.07 -20.21 -0.88
C ARG A 121 -1.31 -20.61 -1.42
N ASN A 122 -2.38 -20.21 -0.73
CA ASN A 122 -3.75 -20.53 -1.11
C ASN A 122 -4.36 -19.52 -2.10
N LEU A 123 -3.66 -18.43 -2.42
CA LEU A 123 -4.16 -17.35 -3.26
C LEU A 123 -3.12 -17.00 -4.34
N PRO A 124 -3.07 -17.75 -5.45
CA PRO A 124 -2.06 -17.59 -6.50
C PRO A 124 -1.95 -16.16 -7.04
N LEU A 125 -3.07 -15.42 -7.14
CA LEU A 125 -3.07 -14.03 -7.58
C LEU A 125 -2.32 -13.10 -6.61
N ILE A 126 -2.41 -13.36 -5.30
CA ILE A 126 -1.70 -12.59 -4.28
C ILE A 126 -0.21 -12.97 -4.29
N GLN A 127 0.12 -14.25 -4.44
CA GLN A 127 1.52 -14.69 -4.59
C GLN A 127 2.18 -14.01 -5.79
N ASN A 128 1.54 -14.05 -6.96
CA ASN A 128 2.05 -13.39 -8.17
C ASN A 128 2.27 -11.88 -7.95
N ALA A 129 1.35 -11.21 -7.27
CA ALA A 129 1.49 -9.79 -6.96
C ALA A 129 2.67 -9.52 -6.00
N PHE A 130 2.92 -10.41 -5.03
CA PHE A 130 4.09 -10.31 -4.15
C PHE A 130 5.40 -10.58 -4.88
N ASP A 131 5.45 -11.60 -5.73
CA ASP A 131 6.63 -11.93 -6.54
C ASP A 131 6.97 -10.75 -7.47
N HIS A 132 5.95 -10.11 -8.05
CA HIS A 132 6.13 -8.90 -8.84
C HIS A 132 6.63 -7.72 -7.98
N ALA A 133 6.02 -7.45 -6.83
CA ALA A 133 6.45 -6.37 -5.94
C ALA A 133 7.89 -6.56 -5.46
N GLN A 134 8.27 -7.81 -5.16
CA GLN A 134 9.63 -8.19 -4.80
C GLN A 134 10.60 -7.96 -5.97
N ALA A 135 10.24 -8.38 -7.18
CA ALA A 135 11.05 -8.16 -8.37
C ALA A 135 11.27 -6.65 -8.64
N LEU A 136 10.22 -5.82 -8.53
CA LEU A 136 10.31 -4.37 -8.66
C LEU A 136 11.31 -3.76 -7.66
N ARG A 137 11.28 -4.21 -6.41
CA ARG A 137 12.19 -3.73 -5.35
C ARG A 137 13.64 -4.11 -5.58
N PHE A 138 13.89 -5.28 -6.16
CA PHE A 138 15.24 -5.73 -6.51
C PHE A 138 15.70 -5.32 -7.92
N GLY A 139 14.90 -4.53 -8.65
CA GLY A 139 15.23 -4.12 -10.02
C GLY A 139 15.27 -5.29 -11.00
N ARG A 140 14.52 -6.36 -10.75
CA ARG A 140 14.45 -7.56 -11.58
C ARG A 140 13.26 -7.47 -12.52
N LYS A 141 13.38 -8.07 -13.71
CA LYS A 141 12.24 -8.29 -14.60
C LYS A 141 11.32 -9.33 -13.97
N TYR A 142 10.02 -9.02 -13.92
CA TYR A 142 8.99 -9.98 -13.54
C TYR A 142 8.26 -10.45 -14.79
N GLU A 143 8.13 -11.76 -14.95
CA GLU A 143 7.35 -12.37 -16.03
C GLU A 143 6.05 -12.89 -15.44
N ASP A 144 4.93 -12.26 -15.80
CA ASP A 144 3.64 -12.57 -15.21
C ASP A 144 3.18 -13.99 -15.61
N PRO A 145 3.11 -14.95 -14.66
CA PRO A 145 2.72 -16.31 -14.95
C PRO A 145 1.27 -16.42 -15.44
N SER A 146 0.44 -15.41 -15.20
CA SER A 146 -0.95 -15.37 -15.67
C SER A 146 -1.07 -15.02 -17.15
N VAL A 147 -0.08 -14.33 -17.73
CA VAL A 147 -0.01 -14.03 -19.17
C VAL A 147 0.40 -15.27 -19.96
N LEU A 148 1.23 -16.14 -19.36
CA LEU A 148 1.66 -17.41 -19.96
C LEU A 148 0.56 -18.50 -20.00
N ARG A 149 -0.60 -18.25 -19.37
CA ARG A 149 -1.70 -19.22 -19.25
C ARG A 149 -2.93 -18.89 -20.09
N LEU A 150 -2.90 -17.85 -20.92
CA LEU A 150 -3.98 -17.62 -21.89
C LEU A 150 -3.67 -18.43 -23.15
N PRO A 151 -4.48 -19.45 -23.51
CA PRO A 151 -4.58 -19.79 -24.91
C PRO A 151 -5.11 -18.55 -25.65
N PRO A 152 -4.67 -18.29 -26.90
CA PRO A 152 -5.23 -17.21 -27.70
C PRO A 152 -6.74 -17.40 -27.79
N ASP A 153 -7.48 -16.31 -27.68
CA ASP A 153 -8.93 -16.23 -27.69
C ASP A 153 -9.54 -17.21 -28.72
N GLU A 154 -10.21 -18.26 -28.25
CA GLU A 154 -11.20 -18.95 -29.09
C GLU A 154 -12.43 -18.04 -29.14
N GLU A 155 -12.55 -17.32 -30.25
CA GLU A 155 -13.74 -16.58 -30.67
C GLU A 155 -14.99 -17.46 -30.55
N LEU A 156 -16.01 -16.96 -29.84
CA LEU A 156 -17.41 -17.40 -29.91
C LEU A 156 -18.31 -16.20 -30.14
#